data_AF-A8X410-F1
#
_entry.id   AF-A8X410-F1
#
_cell.length_a   1.000
_cell.length_b   1.000
_cell.length_c   1.000
_cell.angle_alpha   90.00
_cell.angle_beta   90.00
_cell.angle_gamma   90.00
#
_symmetry.space_group_name_H-M   'P 1'
#
loop_
_entity.id
_entity.type
_entity.pdbx_description
1 polymer ?
#
loop_
_entity_poly.entity_id
_entity_poly.type
_entity_poly.pdbx_seq_one_letter_code
_entity_poly.pdbx_strand_id
1 'polypeptide(L)'
;MGLVQISRTRMSIQCSPWLEHAWRIYHSWNCNYNGDHKNYLFCVMVNNCTISDNGDEETGTRKVQIIDENGCSVFPNILPDVTYHGDLSAGIKVHAFALDVDSTAVHFTCNIKMLFKDHDLCQRPICRKQHRFSRCLH
;
A
#
# COMPACT_ATOMS: atom_id res chain seq x y z
N MET A 1 -5.83 -17.40 16.13
CA MET A 1 -4.66 -17.11 15.28
C MET A 1 -5.18 -16.53 13.98
N GLY A 2 -5.18 -15.20 13.85
CA GLY A 2 -5.70 -14.51 12.66
C GLY A 2 -4.74 -14.64 11.48
N LEU A 3 -5.27 -15.01 10.31
CA LEU A 3 -4.51 -15.06 9.07
C LEU A 3 -4.02 -13.64 8.74
N VAL A 4 -2.70 -13.46 8.66
CA VAL A 4 -2.08 -12.29 8.03
C VAL A 4 -2.37 -12.41 6.53
N GLN A 5 -3.33 -11.65 6.01
CA GLN A 5 -3.53 -11.58 4.57
C GLN A 5 -2.42 -10.72 3.97
N ILE A 6 -1.46 -11.36 3.31
CA ILE A 6 -0.51 -10.68 2.44
C ILE A 6 -1.25 -10.41 1.14
N SER A 7 -1.60 -9.15 0.88
CA SER A 7 -2.15 -8.77 -0.41
C SER A 7 -1.00 -8.66 -1.41
N ARG A 8 -0.97 -9.54 -2.40
CA ARG A 8 -0.08 -9.41 -3.57
C ARG A 8 -0.91 -8.97 -4.76
N THR A 9 -0.55 -7.84 -5.35
CA THR A 9 -1.18 -7.36 -6.58
C THR A 9 -0.08 -7.16 -7.62
N ARG A 10 -0.14 -7.92 -8.72
CA ARG A 10 0.70 -7.69 -9.89
C ARG A 10 0.05 -6.58 -10.71
N MET A 11 0.74 -5.47 -10.91
CA MET A 11 0.27 -4.36 -11.73
C MET A 11 1.06 -4.32 -13.04
N SER A 12 0.39 -4.59 -14.15
CA SER A 12 0.97 -4.44 -15.48
C SER A 12 0.47 -3.12 -16.06
N ILE A 13 1.37 -2.16 -16.28
CA ILE A 13 1.01 -0.88 -16.89
C ILE A 13 1.23 -1.05 -18.39
N GLN A 14 0.15 -1.20 -19.15
CA GLN A 14 0.23 -1.21 -20.60
C GLN A 14 0.24 0.24 -21.09
N CYS A 15 1.43 0.86 -21.11
CA CYS A 15 1.63 2.22 -21.61
C CYS A 15 1.19 2.28 -23.08
N SER A 16 -0.02 2.80 -23.33
CA SER A 16 -0.50 3.09 -24.68
C SER A 16 0.06 4.46 -25.09
N PRO A 17 0.77 4.60 -26.24
CA PRO A 17 1.48 5.84 -26.63
C PRO A 17 0.62 7.08 -26.83
N TRP A 18 -0.70 6.98 -26.72
CA TRP A 18 -1.67 8.02 -27.11
C TRP A 18 -2.51 8.57 -25.94
N LEU A 19 -2.21 8.19 -24.69
CA LEU A 19 -2.95 8.69 -23.53
C LEU A 19 -2.17 9.77 -22.78
N GLU A 20 -2.50 11.03 -23.08
CA GLU A 20 -2.10 12.22 -22.31
C GLU A 20 -2.81 12.31 -20.93
N HIS A 21 -3.59 11.29 -20.54
CA HIS A 21 -4.30 11.27 -19.27
C HIS A 21 -3.52 10.45 -18.25
N ALA A 22 -3.18 11.06 -17.11
CA ALA A 22 -2.62 10.34 -15.97
C ALA A 22 -3.64 9.30 -15.46
N TRP A 23 -3.36 8.02 -15.68
CA TRP A 23 -4.19 6.91 -15.20
C TRP A 23 -4.16 6.90 -13.67
N ARG A 24 -5.35 6.84 -13.05
CA ARG A 24 -5.49 6.77 -11.60
C ARG A 24 -5.74 5.32 -11.21
N ILE A 25 -4.86 4.79 -10.38
CA ILE A 25 -4.92 3.44 -9.85
C ILE A 25 -5.41 3.53 -8.41
N TYR A 26 -6.29 2.62 -8.01
CA TYR A 26 -6.77 2.52 -6.65
C TYR A 26 -6.44 1.15 -6.08
N HIS A 27 -5.54 1.11 -5.10
CA HIS A 27 -5.26 -0.08 -4.32
C HIS A 27 -6.26 -0.14 -3.17
N SER A 28 -7.03 -1.22 -3.08
CA SER A 28 -8.04 -1.41 -2.04
C SER A 28 -7.75 -2.69 -1.27
N TRP A 29 -7.67 -2.57 0.05
CA TRP A 29 -7.61 -3.69 0.98
C TRP A 29 -8.96 -3.83 1.67
N ASN A 30 -9.55 -5.01 1.56
CA ASN A 30 -10.77 -5.35 2.24
C ASN A 30 -10.60 -6.70 2.91
N CYS A 31 -10.73 -6.73 4.23
CA CYS A 31 -10.69 -7.98 4.99
C CYS A 31 -12.12 -8.45 5.25
N ASN A 32 -12.50 -9.56 4.61
CA ASN A 32 -13.78 -10.20 4.88
C ASN A 32 -13.64 -11.19 6.04
N TYR A 33 -13.90 -10.74 7.26
CA TYR A 33 -13.89 -11.59 8.44
C TYR A 33 -15.28 -12.18 8.70
N ASN A 34 -15.39 -13.52 8.72
CA ASN A 34 -16.65 -14.25 8.81
C ASN A 34 -17.11 -14.57 10.25
N GLY A 35 -16.45 -14.07 11.30
CA GLY A 35 -16.87 -14.30 12.69
C GLY A 35 -18.08 -13.45 13.13
N ASP A 36 -18.80 -13.87 14.18
CA ASP A 36 -20.02 -13.20 14.71
C ASP A 36 -19.80 -11.78 15.27
N HIS A 37 -18.57 -11.29 15.24
CA HIS A 37 -18.13 -10.04 15.88
C HIS A 37 -17.41 -9.10 14.89
N LYS A 38 -17.93 -9.05 13.65
CA LYS A 38 -17.22 -8.57 12.45
C LYS A 38 -16.47 -7.25 12.59
N ASN A 39 -17.01 -6.24 13.29
CA ASN A 39 -16.45 -4.88 13.23
C ASN A 39 -16.18 -4.22 14.58
N TYR A 40 -16.61 -4.77 15.72
CA TYR A 40 -16.51 -4.03 17.00
C TYR A 40 -15.21 -4.30 17.77
N LEU A 41 -14.53 -5.43 17.53
CA LEU A 41 -13.28 -5.76 18.24
C LEU A 41 -12.02 -5.52 17.41
N PHE A 42 -12.14 -5.55 16.09
CA PHE A 42 -10.99 -5.63 15.20
C PHE A 42 -10.98 -4.56 14.14
N CYS A 43 -9.78 -4.21 13.71
CA CYS A 43 -9.56 -3.43 12.52
C CYS A 43 -8.26 -3.80 11.81
N VAL A 44 -8.13 -3.33 10.58
CA VAL A 44 -6.93 -3.53 9.76
C VAL A 44 -6.02 -2.32 9.82
N MET A 45 -4.73 -2.60 9.68
CA MET A 45 -3.67 -1.63 9.46
C MET A 45 -2.77 -2.17 8.35
N VAL A 46 -2.51 -1.34 7.34
CA VAL A 46 -1.43 -1.59 6.39
C VAL A 46 -0.12 -1.29 7.11
N ASN A 47 0.73 -2.30 7.30
CA ASN A 47 1.93 -2.18 8.10
C ASN A 47 3.15 -1.71 7.30
N ASN A 48 3.39 -2.31 6.14
CA ASN A 48 4.44 -1.91 5.21
C ASN A 48 4.11 -2.44 3.81
N CYS A 49 4.73 -1.83 2.79
CA CYS A 49 4.59 -2.26 1.41
C CYS A 49 5.88 -2.07 0.63
N THR A 50 6.11 -2.98 -0.32
CA THR A 50 7.25 -2.96 -1.23
C THR A 50 6.80 -3.11 -2.67
N ILE A 51 7.56 -2.49 -3.57
CA ILE A 51 7.46 -2.70 -5.01
C ILE A 51 8.67 -3.49 -5.49
N SER A 52 8.45 -4.44 -6.39
CA SER A 52 9.53 -5.20 -7.03
C SER A 52 9.20 -5.55 -8.49
N ASP A 53 10.22 -5.73 -9.33
CA ASP A 53 10.00 -6.02 -10.76
C ASP A 53 9.57 -7.48 -10.99
N ASN A 54 10.16 -8.42 -10.24
CA ASN A 54 9.96 -9.86 -10.42
C ASN A 54 9.22 -10.55 -9.26
N GLY A 55 8.54 -9.77 -8.41
CA GLY A 55 7.83 -10.30 -7.25
C GLY A 55 8.74 -10.62 -6.06
N ASP A 56 8.26 -11.46 -5.14
CA ASP A 56 8.94 -11.71 -3.85
C ASP A 56 9.85 -12.94 -3.84
N GLU A 57 9.76 -13.80 -4.87
CA GLU A 57 10.28 -15.17 -4.86
C GLU A 57 11.57 -15.35 -5.65
N GLU A 58 12.02 -14.33 -6.38
CA GLU A 58 13.26 -14.41 -7.18
C GLU A 58 14.48 -13.85 -6.42
N THR A 59 15.51 -14.68 -6.27
CA THR A 59 16.80 -14.29 -5.69
C THR A 59 17.44 -13.18 -6.52
N GLY A 60 17.74 -12.04 -5.90
CA GLY A 60 18.34 -10.88 -6.57
C GLY A 60 17.34 -9.78 -6.97
N THR A 61 16.05 -9.92 -6.66
CA THR A 61 15.04 -8.89 -6.98
C THR A 61 15.26 -7.62 -6.17
N ARG A 62 15.38 -6.47 -6.85
CA ARG A 62 15.40 -5.15 -6.19
C ARG A 62 14.01 -4.85 -5.63
N LYS A 63 13.92 -4.66 -4.31
CA LYS A 63 12.69 -4.24 -3.63
C LYS A 63 12.83 -2.81 -3.15
N VAL A 64 11.84 -1.97 -3.46
CA VAL A 64 11.76 -0.60 -2.98
C VAL A 64 10.63 -0.51 -1.96
N GLN A 65 10.96 -0.10 -0.74
CA GLN A 65 9.96 0.15 0.29
C GLN A 65 9.23 1.46 0.00
N ILE A 66 7.91 1.39 -0.11
CA ILE A 66 7.04 2.52 -0.47
C ILE A 66 6.12 2.92 0.68
N ILE A 67 5.84 1.98 1.59
CA ILE A 67 5.19 2.22 2.86
C ILE A 67 6.12 1.66 3.94
N ASP A 68 6.52 2.53 4.88
CA ASP A 68 7.43 2.20 5.97
C ASP A 68 6.79 1.22 6.96
N GLU A 69 7.52 0.79 7.98
CA GLU A 69 7.03 -0.15 9.00
C GLU A 69 5.93 0.42 9.92
N ASN A 70 5.74 1.74 9.87
CA ASN A 70 4.69 2.44 10.58
C ASN A 70 3.47 2.68 9.68
N GLY A 71 3.35 2.04 8.51
CA GLY A 71 2.20 2.23 7.63
C GLY A 71 2.13 3.59 6.95
N CYS A 72 3.23 4.34 6.90
CA CYS A 72 3.30 5.67 6.30
C CYS A 72 4.02 5.66 4.94
N SER A 73 3.59 6.53 4.02
CA SER A 73 4.23 6.62 2.72
C SER A 73 5.65 7.18 2.85
N VAL A 74 6.60 6.50 2.20
CA VAL A 74 7.98 6.99 2.05
C VAL A 74 8.06 8.09 0.98
N PHE A 75 7.11 8.11 0.03
CA PHE A 75 7.09 9.04 -1.11
C PHE A 75 5.73 9.77 -1.23
N PRO A 76 5.36 10.61 -0.24
CA PRO A 76 4.02 11.22 -0.13
C PRO A 76 3.60 12.08 -1.34
N ASN A 77 4.55 12.54 -2.16
CA ASN A 77 4.28 13.34 -3.37
C ASN A 77 3.70 12.52 -4.54
N ILE A 78 4.00 11.22 -4.60
CA ILE A 78 3.57 10.33 -5.71
C ILE A 78 2.67 9.18 -5.21
N LEU A 79 2.86 8.77 -3.96
CA LEU A 79 2.06 7.74 -3.29
C LEU A 79 1.57 8.35 -1.96
N PRO A 80 0.29 8.71 -1.83
CA PRO A 80 -0.21 9.30 -0.59
C PRO A 80 -0.25 8.24 0.53
N ASP A 81 -0.42 8.71 1.77
CA ASP A 81 -0.63 7.85 2.92
C ASP A 81 -1.91 7.00 2.76
N VAL A 82 -1.93 5.85 3.44
CA VAL A 82 -3.07 4.94 3.48
C VAL A 82 -4.28 5.62 4.07
N THR A 83 -5.41 5.60 3.35
CA THR A 83 -6.69 6.07 3.85
C THR A 83 -7.52 4.89 4.34
N TYR A 84 -8.09 5.00 5.53
CA TYR A 84 -8.95 3.98 6.12
C TYR A 84 -10.41 4.43 5.99
N HIS A 85 -11.22 3.65 5.26
CA HIS A 85 -12.63 3.96 4.99
C HIS A 85 -13.59 3.25 5.94
N GLY A 86 -13.05 2.44 6.85
CA GLY A 86 -13.77 1.68 7.86
C GLY A 86 -12.79 0.88 8.70
N ASP A 87 -13.29 -0.02 9.54
CA ASP A 87 -12.44 -0.85 10.40
C ASP A 87 -11.65 -1.88 9.60
N LEU A 88 -12.28 -2.51 8.62
CA LEU A 88 -11.71 -3.58 7.81
C LEU A 88 -11.40 -3.17 6.36
N SER A 89 -11.47 -1.87 6.06
CA SER A 89 -11.23 -1.33 4.72
C SER A 89 -10.20 -0.21 4.71
N ALA A 90 -9.25 -0.32 3.79
CA ALA A 90 -8.21 0.67 3.56
C ALA A 90 -7.94 0.80 2.07
N GLY A 91 -7.38 1.93 1.65
CA GLY A 91 -6.98 2.12 0.27
C GLY A 91 -6.02 3.27 0.04
N ILE A 92 -5.40 3.27 -1.13
CA ILE A 92 -4.53 4.32 -1.64
C ILE A 92 -4.90 4.59 -3.09
N LYS A 93 -5.09 5.87 -3.42
CA LYS A 93 -5.22 6.35 -4.80
C LYS A 93 -3.86 6.88 -5.27
N VAL A 94 -3.27 6.23 -6.26
CA VAL A 94 -2.00 6.63 -6.86
C VAL A 94 -2.19 6.97 -8.33
N HIS A 95 -1.29 7.79 -8.87
CA HIS A 95 -1.15 7.91 -10.31
C HIS A 95 -0.26 6.77 -10.81
N ALA A 96 -0.55 6.23 -11.99
CA ALA A 96 0.39 5.33 -12.65
C ALA A 96 1.72 6.08 -12.86
N PHE A 97 2.81 5.50 -12.40
CA PHE A 97 4.16 6.02 -12.60
C PHE A 97 4.99 4.94 -13.30
N ALA A 98 5.84 5.37 -14.22
CA ALA A 98 6.92 4.53 -14.72
C ALA A 98 8.11 4.70 -13.77
N LEU A 99 8.68 3.59 -13.33
CA LEU A 99 10.05 3.57 -12.84
C LEU A 99 10.94 3.26 -14.04
N ASP A 100 12.15 3.81 -14.11
CA ASP A 100 13.14 3.50 -15.15
C ASP A 100 13.69 2.07 -14.96
N VAL A 101 12.81 1.09 -15.10
CA VAL A 101 13.07 -0.34 -15.02
C VAL A 101 12.66 -0.96 -16.35
N ASP A 102 13.45 -1.91 -16.82
CA ASP A 102 13.22 -2.65 -18.07
C ASP A 102 11.94 -3.52 -18.01
N SER A 103 11.22 -3.52 -16.89
CA SER A 103 9.95 -4.23 -16.71
C SER A 103 8.74 -3.32 -16.95
N THR A 104 7.79 -3.82 -17.75
CA THR A 104 6.48 -3.19 -18.01
C THR A 104 5.45 -3.44 -16.90
N ALA A 105 5.86 -4.15 -15.84
CA ALA A 105 5.00 -4.48 -14.71
C ALA A 105 5.78 -4.48 -13.39
N VAL A 106 5.12 -4.02 -12.33
CA VAL A 106 5.68 -4.07 -10.98
C VAL A 106 4.74 -4.79 -10.04
N HIS A 107 5.31 -5.52 -9.09
CA HIS A 107 4.61 -6.26 -8.05
C HIS A 107 4.49 -5.40 -6.80
N PHE A 108 3.24 -5.16 -6.37
CA PHE A 108 2.92 -4.45 -5.15
C PHE A 108 2.60 -5.48 -4.05
N THR A 109 3.47 -5.58 -3.05
CA THR A 109 3.30 -6.48 -1.90
C THR A 109 3.11 -5.65 -0.64
N CYS A 110 2.04 -5.92 0.12
CA CYS A 110 1.83 -5.32 1.44
C CYS A 110 1.63 -6.37 2.52
N ASN A 111 2.12 -6.04 3.71
CA ASN A 111 1.80 -6.75 4.94
C ASN A 111 0.68 -6.03 5.66
N ILE A 112 -0.44 -6.73 5.88
CA ILE A 112 -1.62 -6.21 6.58
C ILE A 112 -1.68 -6.83 7.98
N LYS A 113 -1.83 -5.99 9.00
CA LYS A 113 -2.00 -6.40 10.40
C LYS A 113 -3.45 -6.25 10.82
N MET A 114 -3.88 -7.16 11.68
CA MET A 114 -5.15 -7.05 12.41
C MET A 114 -4.85 -6.50 13.80
N LEU A 115 -5.52 -5.41 14.16
CA LEU A 115 -5.42 -4.72 15.43
C LEU A 115 -6.68 -4.97 16.25
N PHE A 116 -6.53 -4.97 17.57
CA PHE A 116 -7.66 -4.87 18.49
C PHE A 116 -8.04 -3.41 18.67
N LYS A 117 -9.34 -3.15 18.74
CA LYS A 117 -9.88 -1.87 19.13
C LYS A 117 -9.67 -1.63 20.61
N ASP A 118 -9.30 -0.41 20.94
CA ASP A 118 -9.25 0.09 22.30
C ASP A 118 -10.32 1.17 22.45
N HIS A 119 -11.33 0.95 23.29
CA HIS A 119 -12.48 1.85 23.44
C HIS A 119 -13.12 2.25 22.09
N ASP A 120 -13.40 1.27 21.22
CA ASP A 120 -13.90 1.44 19.84
C ASP A 120 -12.96 2.19 18.87
N LEU A 121 -11.75 2.56 19.29
CA LEU A 121 -10.77 3.24 18.47
C LEU A 121 -9.71 2.29 17.94
N CYS A 122 -9.38 2.47 16.66
CA CYS A 122 -8.27 1.80 16.01
C CYS A 122 -7.01 2.66 16.11
N GLN A 123 -6.02 2.17 16.87
CA GLN A 123 -4.72 2.80 17.01
C GLN A 123 -3.91 2.63 15.71
N ARG A 124 -4.22 3.47 14.74
CA ARG A 124 -3.54 3.54 13.44
C ARG A 124 -2.46 4.63 13.47
N PRO A 125 -1.39 4.45 12.69
CA PRO A 125 -0.30 5.42 12.62
C PRO A 125 -0.78 6.78 12.12
N ILE A 126 -0.29 7.84 12.76
CA ILE A 126 -0.47 9.21 12.30
C ILE A 126 0.80 9.61 11.55
N CYS A 127 0.72 9.60 10.23
CA CYS A 127 1.82 10.01 9.39
C CYS A 127 2.03 11.51 9.52
N ARG A 128 3.23 11.91 9.96
CA ARG A 128 3.60 13.33 9.96
C ARG A 128 3.66 13.77 8.50
N LYS A 129 2.95 14.85 8.16
CA LYS A 129 3.15 15.54 6.90
C LYS A 129 4.60 16.01 6.88
N GLN A 130 5.49 15.22 6.29
CA GLN A 130 6.85 15.69 6.05
C GLN A 130 6.70 16.92 5.14
N HIS A 131 7.08 18.08 5.66
CA HIS A 131 7.16 19.29 4.88
C HIS A 131 8.02 19.00 3.65
N ARG A 132 7.39 18.96 2.47
CA ARG A 132 7.95 19.16 1.13
C ARG A 132 9.49 19.18 1.08
N PHE A 133 10.14 18.05 1.34
CA PHE A 133 11.58 17.94 1.11
C PHE A 133 11.76 17.60 -0.35
N SER A 134 11.83 18.66 -1.17
CA SER A 134 12.48 18.65 -2.46
C SER A 134 13.96 18.29 -2.24
N ARG A 135 14.27 17.00 -2.14
CA ARG A 135 15.62 16.48 -2.32
C ARG A 135 15.52 15.25 -3.20
N CYS A 136 15.48 15.47 -4.51
CA CYS A 136 16.20 14.58 -5.40
C CYS A 136 17.66 14.63 -4.93
N LEU A 137 18.17 13.53 -4.40
CA LEU A 137 19.60 13.38 -4.18
C LEU A 137 20.25 13.28 -5.56
N HIS A 138 21.25 14.15 -5.75
CA HIS A 138 22.15 14.28 -6.89
C HIS A 138 22.94 12.99 -7.13
#